data_AF-A0A7Z9QV91-F1
#
_entry.id   AF-A0A7Z9QV91-F1
#
_cell.length_a   1.000
_cell.length_b   1.000
_cell.length_c   1.000
_cell.angle_alpha   90.00
_cell.angle_beta   90.00
_cell.angle_gamma   90.00
#
_symmetry.space_group_name_H-M   'P 1'
#
loop_
_entity.id
_entity.type
_entity.pdbx_description
1 polymer ?
#
loop_
_entity_poly.entity_id
_entity_poly.type
_entity_poly.pdbx_seq_one_letter_code
_entity_poly.pdbx_strand_id
1 'polypeptide(L)'
;MVQSNTDYVIASIRVGNALEPEALDIEIPLKVGGLRQTVADTVGIGGLMKGLRTIPAMLNIARDMEKYCPDAILLNYTNPMASIMWAILASTRVAGVGLCHSVQHTSHQLSKLYGRGLRTDAISGGGNQSHGLVFGSLVEWSRFIPPPRELFRRARDCQEGSSPF
;
A
#
# COMPACT_ATOMS: atom_id res chain seq x y z
N MET A 1 8.77 -6.88 -20.40
CA MET A 1 8.70 -8.19 -21.09
C MET A 1 8.69 -9.26 -20.02
N VAL A 2 7.64 -10.09 -20.00
CA VAL A 2 7.51 -11.24 -19.09
C VAL A 2 8.23 -12.44 -19.71
N GLN A 3 8.98 -13.20 -18.91
CA GLN A 3 9.72 -14.38 -19.38
C GLN A 3 8.84 -15.62 -19.32
N SER A 4 9.05 -16.57 -20.24
CA SER A 4 8.37 -17.87 -20.20
C SER A 4 8.94 -18.78 -19.11
N ASN A 5 8.16 -19.78 -18.68
CA ASN A 5 8.57 -20.76 -17.64
C ASN A 5 8.98 -20.08 -16.32
N THR A 6 8.13 -19.18 -15.85
CA THR A 6 8.30 -18.42 -14.61
C THR A 6 7.16 -18.74 -13.66
N ASP A 7 7.46 -18.96 -12.38
CA ASP A 7 6.45 -19.26 -11.35
C ASP A 7 5.91 -17.99 -10.66
N TYR A 8 6.69 -16.90 -10.67
CA TYR A 8 6.33 -15.64 -10.00
C TYR A 8 6.74 -14.44 -10.83
N VAL A 9 5.84 -13.45 -10.92
CA VAL A 9 6.14 -12.16 -11.55
C VAL A 9 6.03 -11.07 -10.51
N ILE A 10 7.12 -10.35 -10.24
CA ILE A 10 7.12 -9.22 -9.31
C ILE A 10 6.96 -7.92 -10.12
N ALA A 11 5.89 -7.18 -9.85
CA ALA A 11 5.63 -5.90 -10.49
C ALA A 11 5.88 -4.74 -9.52
N SER A 12 6.98 -4.04 -9.74
CA SER A 12 7.35 -2.80 -9.05
C SER A 12 7.76 -1.76 -10.08
N ILE A 13 6.79 -1.30 -10.87
CA ILE A 13 7.05 -0.39 -11.98
C ILE A 13 6.62 1.04 -11.62
N ARG A 14 7.24 2.01 -12.28
CA ARG A 14 6.78 3.40 -12.29
C ARG A 14 6.44 3.76 -13.73
N VAL A 15 5.19 4.12 -13.97
CA VAL A 15 4.73 4.46 -15.32
C VAL A 15 4.86 5.96 -15.53
N GLY A 16 5.72 6.33 -16.47
CA GLY A 16 6.11 7.70 -16.79
C GLY A 16 7.62 7.90 -16.71
N ASN A 17 8.11 8.95 -17.38
CA ASN A 17 9.54 9.26 -17.39
C ASN A 17 9.91 9.98 -16.08
N ALA A 18 10.57 9.26 -15.17
CA ALA A 18 11.06 9.77 -13.90
C ALA A 18 9.95 10.36 -12.99
N LEU A 19 10.24 11.47 -12.29
CA LEU A 19 9.38 12.04 -11.24
C LEU A 19 8.37 13.08 -11.77
N GLU A 20 8.47 13.50 -13.03
CA GLU A 20 7.65 14.59 -13.56
C GLU A 20 6.14 14.32 -13.46
N PRO A 21 5.62 13.13 -13.82
CA PRO A 21 4.18 12.88 -13.72
C PRO A 21 3.70 12.88 -12.26
N GLU A 22 4.54 12.43 -11.33
CA GLU A 22 4.22 12.40 -9.89
C GLU A 22 4.19 13.82 -9.31
N ALA A 23 5.05 14.72 -9.78
CA ALA A 23 4.99 16.14 -9.43
C ALA A 23 3.67 16.75 -9.92
N LEU A 24 3.25 16.46 -11.16
CA LEU A 24 1.96 16.91 -11.69
C LEU A 24 0.77 16.35 -10.92
N ASP A 25 0.87 15.10 -10.45
CA ASP A 25 -0.18 14.45 -9.66
C ASP A 25 -0.47 15.20 -8.33
N ILE A 26 0.51 15.96 -7.83
CA ILE A 26 0.41 16.82 -6.64
C ILE A 26 0.10 18.27 -7.00
N GLU A 27 0.82 18.83 -7.98
CA GLU A 27 0.75 20.26 -8.31
C GLU A 27 -0.56 20.68 -8.95
N ILE A 28 -1.11 19.86 -9.86
CA ILE A 28 -2.34 20.23 -10.58
C ILE A 28 -3.51 20.36 -9.61
N PRO A 29 -3.81 19.39 -8.72
CA PRO A 29 -4.89 19.53 -7.75
C PRO A 29 -4.68 20.70 -6.78
N LEU A 30 -3.43 21.01 -6.44
CA LEU A 30 -3.10 22.17 -5.61
C LEU A 30 -3.39 23.48 -6.34
N LYS A 31 -2.99 23.61 -7.61
CA LYS A 31 -3.17 24.84 -8.41
C LYS A 31 -4.63 25.09 -8.78
N VAL A 32 -5.37 24.05 -9.17
CA VAL A 32 -6.74 24.19 -9.68
C VAL A 32 -7.78 24.25 -8.57
N GLY A 33 -7.61 23.44 -7.52
CA GLY A 33 -8.63 23.26 -6.47
C GLY A 33 -8.15 23.58 -5.06
N GLY A 34 -6.91 24.04 -4.88
CA GLY A 34 -6.32 24.21 -3.55
C GLY A 34 -6.11 22.90 -2.78
N LEU A 35 -6.26 21.74 -3.43
CA LEU A 35 -6.22 20.44 -2.77
C LEU A 35 -4.77 20.04 -2.47
N ARG A 36 -4.44 19.95 -1.19
CA ARG A 36 -3.14 19.47 -0.73
C ARG A 36 -3.18 17.95 -0.55
N GLN A 37 -2.22 17.26 -1.15
CA GLN A 37 -2.04 15.82 -1.04
C GLN A 37 -0.63 15.54 -0.55
N THR A 38 -0.45 14.57 0.35
CA THR A 38 0.86 14.24 0.93
C THR A 38 1.73 13.43 -0.02
N VAL A 39 1.21 12.32 -0.53
CA VAL A 39 1.94 11.40 -1.44
C VAL A 39 1.27 11.29 -2.81
N ALA A 40 -0.06 11.39 -2.86
CA ALA A 40 -0.85 11.43 -4.09
C ALA A 40 -0.67 10.22 -5.03
N ASP A 41 -0.22 9.06 -4.52
CA ASP A 41 0.11 7.89 -5.34
C ASP A 41 -0.95 6.77 -5.31
N THR A 42 -1.90 6.84 -4.38
CA THR A 42 -2.84 5.74 -4.11
C THR A 42 -4.30 6.19 -4.14
N VAL A 43 -4.63 7.30 -3.50
CA VAL A 43 -6.00 7.85 -3.40
C VAL A 43 -6.00 9.34 -3.72
N GLY A 44 -7.19 9.94 -3.76
CA GLY A 44 -7.36 11.35 -4.14
C GLY A 44 -7.19 11.56 -5.65
N ILE A 45 -7.15 12.83 -6.05
CA ILE A 45 -7.08 13.21 -7.47
C ILE A 45 -5.73 12.75 -8.07
N GLY A 46 -4.63 12.86 -7.32
CA GLY A 46 -3.34 12.35 -7.77
C GLY A 46 -3.32 10.83 -7.93
N GLY A 47 -3.89 10.10 -6.96
CA GLY A 47 -4.01 8.64 -7.05
C GLY A 47 -4.87 8.20 -8.25
N LEU A 48 -5.93 8.94 -8.56
CA LEU A 48 -6.75 8.72 -9.74
C LEU A 48 -5.95 8.95 -11.04
N MET A 49 -5.27 10.09 -11.18
CA MET A 49 -4.45 10.40 -12.37
C MET A 49 -3.34 9.36 -12.58
N LYS A 50 -2.65 8.97 -11.49
CA LYS A 50 -1.67 7.88 -11.54
C LYS A 50 -2.31 6.55 -11.93
N GLY A 51 -3.50 6.24 -11.41
CA GLY A 51 -4.27 5.05 -11.78
C GLY A 51 -4.60 4.99 -13.27
N LEU A 52 -5.10 6.08 -13.84
CA LEU A 52 -5.43 6.19 -15.27
C LEU A 52 -4.22 5.89 -16.18
N ARG A 53 -3.02 6.30 -15.76
CA ARG A 53 -1.78 6.03 -16.48
C ARG A 53 -1.23 4.62 -16.24
N THR A 54 -1.39 4.09 -15.03
CA THR A 54 -0.71 2.87 -14.59
C THR A 54 -1.50 1.59 -14.88
N ILE A 55 -2.83 1.63 -14.77
CA ILE A 55 -3.70 0.47 -14.99
C ILE A 55 -3.52 -0.13 -16.40
N PRO A 56 -3.48 0.65 -17.50
CA PRO A 56 -3.28 0.08 -18.83
C PRO A 56 -1.94 -0.64 -18.99
N ALA A 57 -0.87 -0.09 -18.41
CA ALA A 57 0.45 -0.72 -18.45
C ALA A 57 0.47 -2.04 -17.67
N MET A 58 -0.15 -2.07 -16.50
CA MET A 58 -0.28 -3.28 -15.68
C MET A 58 -1.15 -4.35 -16.35
N LEU A 59 -2.22 -3.97 -17.05
CA LEU A 59 -3.03 -4.90 -17.84
C LEU A 59 -2.26 -5.50 -19.00
N ASN A 60 -1.37 -4.73 -19.64
CA ASN A 60 -0.48 -5.29 -20.68
C ASN A 60 0.46 -6.34 -20.11
N ILE A 61 1.04 -6.10 -18.92
CA ILE A 61 1.85 -7.11 -18.22
C ILE A 61 1.02 -8.34 -17.89
N ALA A 62 -0.20 -8.18 -17.38
CA ALA A 62 -1.07 -9.31 -17.06
C ALA A 62 -1.43 -10.13 -18.32
N ARG A 63 -1.69 -9.50 -19.46
CA ARG A 63 -1.92 -10.18 -20.74
C ARG A 63 -0.68 -10.93 -21.24
N ASP A 64 0.50 -10.34 -21.05
CA ASP A 64 1.76 -11.05 -21.34
C ASP A 64 1.90 -12.28 -20.44
N MET A 65 1.54 -12.18 -19.16
CA MET A 65 1.55 -13.34 -18.25
C MET A 65 0.60 -14.45 -18.73
N GLU A 66 -0.64 -14.12 -19.13
CA GLU A 66 -1.59 -15.11 -19.67
C GLU A 66 -1.02 -15.86 -20.89
N LYS A 67 -0.17 -15.20 -21.67
CA LYS A 67 0.45 -15.78 -22.87
C LYS A 67 1.71 -16.60 -22.58
N TYR A 68 2.59 -16.11 -21.71
CA TYR A 68 3.94 -16.65 -21.56
C TYR A 68 4.14 -17.49 -20.29
N CYS A 69 3.36 -17.24 -19.24
CA CYS A 69 3.46 -17.93 -17.95
C CYS A 69 2.09 -17.93 -17.22
N PRO A 70 1.07 -18.62 -17.77
CA PRO A 70 -0.31 -18.55 -17.28
C PRO A 70 -0.48 -19.06 -15.83
N ASP A 71 0.40 -19.92 -15.37
CA ASP A 71 0.37 -20.49 -14.01
C ASP A 71 1.15 -19.64 -12.98
N ALA A 72 1.78 -18.56 -13.40
CA ALA A 72 2.58 -17.70 -12.53
C ALA A 72 1.71 -16.83 -11.61
N ILE A 73 2.19 -16.58 -10.39
CA ILE A 73 1.54 -15.65 -9.46
C ILE A 73 2.13 -14.25 -9.62
N LEU A 74 1.26 -13.25 -9.83
CA LEU A 74 1.63 -11.84 -9.82
C LEU A 74 1.75 -11.32 -8.38
N LEU A 75 2.93 -10.80 -8.04
CA LEU A 75 3.24 -10.11 -6.79
C LEU A 75 3.37 -8.61 -7.07
N ASN A 76 2.29 -7.85 -6.88
CA ASN A 76 2.25 -6.43 -7.24
C ASN A 76 2.59 -5.51 -6.06
N TYR A 77 3.64 -4.71 -6.21
CA TYR A 77 4.00 -3.59 -5.34
C TYR A 77 3.67 -2.21 -5.94
N THR A 78 3.17 -2.19 -7.18
CA THR A 78 2.90 -0.95 -7.90
C THR A 78 1.60 -0.30 -7.41
N ASN A 79 1.67 1.00 -7.10
CA ASN A 79 0.51 1.82 -6.74
C ASN A 79 -0.15 2.50 -7.96
N PRO A 80 -1.47 2.77 -7.95
CA PRO A 80 -2.42 2.54 -6.84
C PRO A 80 -2.86 1.07 -6.74
N MET A 81 -2.38 0.35 -5.72
CA MET A 81 -2.41 -1.11 -5.73
C MET A 81 -3.82 -1.70 -5.73
N ALA A 82 -4.74 -1.14 -4.94
CA ALA A 82 -6.11 -1.63 -4.89
C ALA A 82 -6.80 -1.50 -6.26
N SER A 83 -6.68 -0.33 -6.90
CA SER A 83 -7.27 -0.08 -8.21
C SER A 83 -6.63 -0.93 -9.32
N ILE A 84 -5.31 -1.11 -9.26
CA ILE A 84 -4.57 -1.96 -10.21
C ILE A 84 -4.99 -3.42 -10.06
N MET A 85 -4.96 -3.97 -8.84
CA MET A 85 -5.33 -5.36 -8.60
C MET A 85 -6.80 -5.60 -8.95
N TRP A 86 -7.69 -4.67 -8.62
CA TRP A 86 -9.08 -4.78 -9.03
C TRP A 86 -9.24 -4.84 -10.55
N ALA A 87 -8.56 -3.95 -11.29
CA ALA A 87 -8.59 -3.97 -12.75
C ALA A 87 -8.04 -5.27 -13.35
N ILE A 88 -6.93 -5.79 -12.83
CA ILE A 88 -6.33 -7.05 -13.28
C ILE A 88 -7.28 -8.23 -13.03
N LEU A 89 -7.77 -8.38 -11.80
CA LEU A 89 -8.65 -9.48 -11.41
C LEU A 89 -10.02 -9.43 -12.11
N ALA A 90 -10.49 -8.23 -12.47
CA ALA A 90 -11.72 -8.06 -13.22
C ALA A 90 -11.55 -8.31 -14.74
N SER A 91 -10.34 -8.17 -15.28
CA SER A 91 -10.11 -8.15 -16.74
C SER A 91 -9.26 -9.29 -17.28
N THR A 92 -8.67 -10.11 -16.41
CA THR A 92 -7.72 -11.19 -16.77
C THR A 92 -7.91 -12.41 -15.88
N ARG A 93 -7.30 -13.53 -16.25
CA ARG A 93 -7.27 -14.77 -15.46
C ARG A 93 -6.03 -14.89 -14.57
N VAL A 94 -5.17 -13.88 -14.54
CA VAL A 94 -3.93 -13.89 -13.77
C VAL A 94 -4.23 -14.01 -12.29
N ALA A 95 -3.64 -15.03 -11.65
CA ALA A 95 -3.60 -15.13 -10.20
C ALA A 95 -2.63 -14.09 -9.64
N GLY A 96 -3.04 -13.30 -8.66
CA GLY A 96 -2.16 -12.28 -8.11
C GLY A 96 -2.59 -11.70 -6.79
N VAL A 97 -1.61 -11.14 -6.08
CA VAL A 97 -1.78 -10.46 -4.80
C VAL A 97 -1.10 -9.10 -4.83
N GLY A 98 -1.74 -8.12 -4.18
CA GLY A 98 -1.14 -6.83 -3.90
C GLY A 98 -0.37 -6.86 -2.58
N LEU A 99 0.87 -6.38 -2.58
CA LEU A 99 1.75 -6.32 -1.42
C LEU A 99 2.06 -4.87 -1.02
N CYS A 100 1.81 -4.55 0.25
CA CYS A 100 2.17 -3.28 0.87
C CYS A 100 2.90 -3.55 2.20
N HIS A 101 3.65 -2.56 2.69
CA HIS A 101 4.47 -2.64 3.90
C HIS A 101 3.87 -1.90 5.12
N SER A 102 2.70 -1.27 4.96
CA SER A 102 2.13 -0.36 5.98
C SER A 102 1.71 -1.08 7.27
N VAL A 103 1.09 -2.25 7.17
CA VAL A 103 0.69 -3.05 8.34
C VAL A 103 1.91 -3.54 9.09
N GLN A 104 2.94 -4.02 8.39
CA GLN A 104 4.19 -4.52 8.99
C GLN A 104 4.90 -3.40 9.76
N HIS A 105 5.00 -2.20 9.17
CA HIS A 105 5.59 -1.03 9.85
C HIS A 105 4.76 -0.60 11.06
N THR A 106 3.43 -0.56 10.92
CA THR A 106 2.53 -0.17 12.02
C THR A 106 2.64 -1.18 13.18
N SER A 107 2.62 -2.47 12.90
CA SER A 107 2.78 -3.51 13.92
C SER A 107 4.13 -3.40 14.62
N HIS A 108 5.21 -3.12 13.90
CA HIS A 108 6.53 -2.89 14.49
C HIS A 108 6.58 -1.65 15.37
N GLN A 109 5.99 -0.54 14.92
CA GLN A 109 5.90 0.70 15.70
C GLN A 109 5.09 0.50 16.97
N LEU A 110 3.96 -0.20 16.90
CA LEU A 110 3.15 -0.54 18.07
C LEU A 110 3.93 -1.48 19.01
N SER A 111 4.60 -2.50 18.48
CA SER A 111 5.44 -3.39 19.28
C SER A 111 6.42 -2.61 20.16
N LYS A 112 7.12 -1.64 19.57
CA LYS A 112 8.04 -0.74 20.27
C LYS A 112 7.33 0.16 21.28
N LEU A 113 6.25 0.83 20.87
CA LEU A 113 5.49 1.76 21.71
C LEU A 113 4.98 1.14 23.01
N TYR A 114 4.68 -0.16 22.97
CA TYR A 114 4.15 -0.90 24.11
C TYR A 114 5.17 -1.79 24.82
N GLY A 115 6.45 -1.74 24.40
CA GLY A 115 7.51 -2.57 24.98
C GLY A 115 7.24 -4.08 24.85
N ARG A 116 6.55 -4.49 23.78
CA ARG A 116 6.20 -5.90 23.52
C ARG A 116 6.99 -6.43 22.32
N GLY A 117 7.16 -7.74 22.25
CA GLY A 117 7.71 -8.40 21.06
C GLY A 117 6.73 -8.37 19.89
N LEU A 118 7.26 -8.43 18.67
CA LEU A 118 6.47 -8.52 17.45
C LEU A 118 5.57 -9.76 17.51
N ARG A 119 4.27 -9.53 17.57
CA ARG A 119 3.24 -10.58 17.51
C ARG A 119 2.96 -10.91 16.05
N THR A 120 3.14 -12.17 15.65
CA THR A 120 2.90 -12.67 14.28
C THR A 120 1.45 -13.09 14.04
N ASP A 121 0.64 -13.10 15.09
CA ASP A 121 -0.78 -13.48 15.14
C ASP A 121 -1.73 -12.28 14.92
N ALA A 122 -1.25 -11.23 14.26
CA ALA A 122 -2.07 -10.05 13.98
C ALA A 122 -3.00 -10.26 12.77
N ILE A 123 -4.28 -9.98 12.94
CA ILE A 123 -5.28 -9.88 11.86
C ILE A 123 -5.40 -8.40 11.47
N SER A 124 -5.44 -8.10 10.17
CA SER A 124 -5.73 -6.75 9.67
C SER A 124 -6.75 -6.83 8.55
N GLY A 125 -7.66 -5.86 8.46
CA GLY A 125 -8.71 -5.81 7.45
C GLY A 125 -9.00 -4.39 6.98
N GLY A 126 -9.19 -4.24 5.67
CA GLY A 126 -9.58 -2.98 5.01
C GLY A 126 -8.87 -2.79 3.67
N GLY A 127 -8.93 -1.58 3.11
CA GLY A 127 -8.32 -1.23 1.83
C GLY A 127 -6.82 -0.95 1.93
N ASN A 128 -6.14 -0.95 0.78
CA ASN A 128 -4.70 -0.62 0.72
C ASN A 128 -4.42 0.83 1.17
N GLN A 129 -3.20 1.06 1.69
CA GLN A 129 -2.61 2.39 1.99
C GLN A 129 -3.57 3.29 2.79
N SER A 130 -3.54 3.13 4.12
CA SER A 130 -4.30 3.92 5.11
C SER A 130 -5.82 3.74 5.16
N HIS A 131 -6.38 2.83 4.33
CA HIS A 131 -7.78 2.40 4.43
C HIS A 131 -7.95 1.05 5.12
N GLY A 132 -6.88 0.56 5.76
CA GLY A 132 -6.83 -0.67 6.53
C GLY A 132 -6.86 -0.39 8.02
N LEU A 133 -7.69 -1.13 8.75
CA LEU A 133 -7.68 -1.21 10.22
C LEU A 133 -7.03 -2.54 10.61
N VAL A 134 -6.10 -2.52 11.57
CA VAL A 134 -5.59 -3.77 12.15
C VAL A 134 -6.65 -4.31 13.12
N PHE A 135 -7.42 -5.32 12.71
CA PHE A 135 -8.61 -5.82 13.41
C PHE A 135 -8.35 -6.92 14.45
N GLY A 136 -7.33 -7.76 14.28
CA GLY A 136 -6.80 -8.67 15.31
C GLY A 136 -5.45 -8.12 15.70
N SER A 137 -5.42 -7.26 16.69
CA SER A 137 -5.41 -7.80 18.03
C SER A 137 -6.36 -7.02 18.94
N LEU A 138 -7.33 -6.30 18.40
CA LEU A 138 -8.19 -5.39 19.16
C LEU A 138 -9.04 -6.09 20.23
N VAL A 139 -9.33 -7.39 20.18
CA VAL A 139 -10.07 -8.04 21.29
C VAL A 139 -9.19 -8.21 22.55
N GLU A 140 -7.87 -8.35 22.38
CA GLU A 140 -6.93 -8.43 23.50
C GLU A 140 -6.22 -7.09 23.76
N TRP A 141 -5.94 -6.31 22.72
CA TRP A 141 -5.30 -4.99 22.75
C TRP A 141 -6.27 -3.85 23.03
N SER A 142 -7.58 -3.94 22.79
CA SER A 142 -8.52 -2.88 23.26
C SER A 142 -8.49 -2.70 24.77
N ARG A 143 -8.07 -3.74 25.51
CA ARG A 143 -7.83 -3.67 26.97
C ARG A 143 -6.52 -2.96 27.33
N PHE A 144 -5.60 -2.81 26.38
CA PHE A 144 -4.28 -2.21 26.57
C PHE A 144 -4.05 -0.92 25.74
N ILE A 145 -4.95 -0.59 24.81
CA ILE A 145 -4.93 0.68 24.09
C ILE A 145 -5.27 1.75 25.13
N PRO A 146 -4.33 2.63 25.48
CA PRO A 146 -4.58 3.69 26.41
C PRO A 146 -5.64 4.62 25.82
N PRO A 147 -6.37 5.38 26.66
CA PRO A 147 -7.25 6.42 26.15
C PRO A 147 -6.49 7.30 25.13
N PRO A 148 -7.13 7.78 24.05
CA PRO A 148 -6.46 8.39 22.92
C PRO A 148 -5.40 9.44 23.29
N ARG A 149 -5.63 10.22 24.35
CA ARG A 149 -4.68 11.20 24.89
C ARG A 149 -3.31 10.60 25.27
N GLU A 150 -3.32 9.44 25.90
CA GLU A 150 -2.11 8.74 26.34
C GLU A 150 -1.42 8.05 25.17
N LEU A 151 -2.18 7.51 24.22
CA LEU A 151 -1.63 6.99 22.96
C LEU A 151 -0.91 8.10 22.18
N PHE A 152 -1.52 9.28 22.03
CA PHE A 152 -0.93 10.43 21.36
C PHE A 152 0.25 11.05 22.12
N ARG A 153 0.31 10.90 23.45
CA ARG A 153 1.47 11.31 24.24
C ARG A 153 2.65 10.38 23.95
N ARG A 154 2.47 9.07 24.14
CA ARG A 154 3.53 8.08 23.93
C ARG A 154 4.03 8.04 22.49
N ALA A 155 3.14 8.21 21.50
CA ALA A 155 3.53 8.28 20.09
C ALA A 155 4.47 9.46 19.81
N ARG A 156 4.25 10.58 20.53
CA ARG A 156 5.09 11.78 20.46
C ARG A 156 6.44 11.55 21.13
N ASP A 157 6.43 10.98 22.33
CA ASP A 157 7.64 10.65 23.09
C ASP A 157 8.54 9.66 22.32
N CYS A 158 7.96 8.68 21.62
CA CYS A 158 8.71 7.79 20.73
C CYS A 158 9.28 8.50 19.49
N GLN A 159 8.58 9.49 18.92
CA GLN A 159 9.10 10.28 17.79
C GLN A 159 10.22 11.24 18.21
N GLU A 160 10.17 11.73 19.45
CA GLU A 160 11.14 12.67 20.01
C GLU A 160 12.34 11.98 20.68
N GLY A 161 12.35 10.64 20.74
CA GLY A 161 13.43 9.85 21.35
C GLY A 161 13.49 9.95 22.88
N SER A 162 12.42 10.44 23.52
CA SER A 162 12.28 10.62 24.96
C SER A 162 11.57 9.45 25.66
N SER A 163 11.22 8.40 24.91
CA SER A 163 10.66 7.15 25.43
C SER A 163 11.65 6.43 26.35
N PRO A 164 11.21 5.96 27.54
CA PRO A 164 12.04 5.12 28.42
C PRO A 164 12.15 3.65 27.97
N PHE A 165 11.55 3.29 26.82
CA PHE A 165 11.61 1.98 26.17
C PHE A 165 12.35 2.05 24.84
#